data_AF-A0A353G2B0-F1
#
_entry.id   AF-A0A353G2B0-F1
#
_cell.length_a   1.000
_cell.length_b   1.000
_cell.length_c   1.000
_cell.angle_alpha   90.00
_cell.angle_beta   90.00
_cell.angle_gamma   90.00
#
_symmetry.space_group_name_H-M   'P 1'
#
loop_
_entity.id
_entity.type
_entity.pdbx_description
1 polymer ?
#
loop_
_entity_poly.entity_id
_entity_poly.type
_entity_poly.pdbx_seq_one_letter_code
_entity_poly.pdbx_strand_id
1 'polypeptide(L)'
;ANASSLKIIGGGRILGDGAASFTHGEDADMGTLVAHKLRPRALVLEGCRNVQIEGIHIHDSPMWTMHFADCDDIEIINVSVDNNRRMPNTDGIVIDGCRNVRIIGSSFRTADDGIVLKTTRRENGQLTGPCENVTVQNCIVESRSCALKIGTESFSPFRNITFEDITIEKSNRGLGIFSRDGGLVDGVRFARITLACHETPAGFWGSGEALTINTIDRRPEEGPAGQVSNIVMEDVSGSMEGTINLVAERAGDIFNVTIRRVSLQQQPGPLGTALTYDIRPTIDDRFDRFPKDKGAGRVNAWRFGPDGKIIGLIDYPGGMPGVFAKGIAGLLLEDVSITRPDHLPDRWNPETVVELDTANAA
;
A
#
# COMPACT_ATOMS: atom_id res chain seq x y z
N ALA A 1 -12.38 23.79 1.03
CA ALA A 1 -12.72 23.16 -0.26
C ALA A 1 -12.79 24.24 -1.34
N ASN A 2 -12.45 23.89 -2.58
CA ASN A 2 -12.46 24.73 -3.79
C ASN A 2 -11.61 26.01 -3.72
N ALA A 3 -10.42 25.92 -3.13
CA ALA A 3 -9.47 27.03 -3.10
C ALA A 3 -8.47 26.93 -4.27
N SER A 4 -7.93 28.07 -4.70
CA SER A 4 -6.82 28.12 -5.66
C SER A 4 -5.64 28.87 -5.06
N SER A 5 -4.41 28.49 -5.42
CA SER A 5 -3.16 29.14 -4.98
C SER A 5 -2.98 29.09 -3.46
N LEU A 6 -3.33 27.96 -2.85
CA LEU A 6 -3.24 27.73 -1.42
C LEU A 6 -1.82 27.34 -1.04
N LYS A 7 -1.25 28.01 -0.03
CA LYS A 7 0.10 27.74 0.46
C LYS A 7 0.11 27.55 1.97
N ILE A 8 0.67 26.45 2.45
CA ILE A 8 0.98 26.21 3.86
C ILE A 8 2.49 25.97 3.93
N ILE A 9 3.23 26.98 4.35
CA ILE A 9 4.69 26.99 4.29
C ILE A 9 5.26 27.37 5.66
N GLY A 10 6.31 26.68 6.09
CA GLY A 10 7.13 27.03 7.25
C GLY A 10 7.57 25.80 8.04
N GLY A 11 8.52 25.97 8.97
CA GLY A 11 9.04 24.88 9.82
C GLY A 11 8.18 24.56 11.06
N GLY A 12 6.89 24.90 11.03
CA GLY A 12 5.99 24.76 12.18
C GLY A 12 5.55 23.31 12.40
N ARG A 13 5.10 23.01 13.62
CA ARG A 13 4.56 21.69 14.00
C ARG A 13 3.03 21.73 14.17
N ILE A 14 2.33 20.81 13.53
CA ILE A 14 0.93 20.46 13.77
C ILE A 14 0.92 19.18 14.61
N LEU A 15 0.34 19.23 15.82
CA LEU A 15 0.25 18.08 16.73
C LEU A 15 -1.20 17.60 16.80
N GLY A 16 -1.45 16.34 16.44
CA GLY A 16 -2.77 15.73 16.48
C GLY A 16 -3.16 15.12 17.83
N ASP A 17 -2.18 14.74 18.67
CA ASP A 17 -2.38 14.06 19.96
C ASP A 17 -3.21 12.77 19.84
N GLY A 18 -3.03 12.07 18.72
CA GLY A 18 -3.83 10.92 18.32
C GLY A 18 -3.76 9.74 19.27
N ALA A 19 -2.56 9.33 19.67
CA ALA A 19 -2.42 8.15 20.53
C ALA A 19 -2.99 8.39 21.94
N ALA A 20 -2.89 9.60 22.46
CA ALA A 20 -3.34 9.94 23.81
C ALA A 20 -4.83 10.28 23.89
N SER A 21 -5.33 11.07 22.94
CA SER A 21 -6.69 11.61 23.00
C SER A 21 -7.70 10.84 22.15
N PHE A 22 -7.25 10.02 21.20
CA PHE A 22 -8.12 9.34 20.23
C PHE A 22 -8.12 7.81 20.33
N THR A 23 -7.80 7.28 21.52
CA THR A 23 -7.77 5.83 21.78
C THR A 23 -8.48 5.48 23.09
N HIS A 24 -8.92 4.22 23.22
CA HIS A 24 -9.54 3.72 24.45
C HIS A 24 -8.99 2.35 24.89
N GLY A 25 -7.73 2.09 24.55
CA GLY A 25 -7.01 0.87 24.94
C GLY A 25 -6.10 0.35 23.83
N GLU A 26 -5.63 -0.88 24.03
CA GLU A 26 -4.75 -1.58 23.10
C GLU A 26 -5.35 -2.93 22.69
N ASP A 27 -5.08 -3.34 21.45
CA ASP A 27 -5.45 -4.63 20.89
C ASP A 27 -4.16 -5.43 20.67
N ALA A 28 -3.82 -6.26 21.65
CA ALA A 28 -2.54 -6.97 21.68
C ALA A 28 -2.43 -8.00 20.54
N ASP A 29 -3.52 -8.69 20.21
CA ASP A 29 -3.56 -9.70 19.15
C ASP A 29 -3.29 -9.07 17.78
N MET A 30 -3.79 -7.85 17.56
CA MET A 30 -3.55 -7.05 16.36
C MET A 30 -2.21 -6.32 16.37
N GLY A 31 -1.62 -6.11 17.54
CA GLY A 31 -0.48 -5.21 17.74
C GLY A 31 -0.79 -3.72 17.58
N THR A 32 -2.07 -3.31 17.67
CA THR A 32 -2.52 -1.92 17.42
C THR A 32 -3.16 -1.27 18.65
N LEU A 33 -3.42 0.04 18.57
CA LEU A 33 -4.26 0.79 19.51
C LEU A 33 -5.73 0.66 19.11
N VAL A 34 -6.60 0.72 20.11
CA VAL A 34 -8.05 0.70 19.90
C VAL A 34 -8.53 2.13 19.69
N ALA A 35 -8.54 2.55 18.42
CA ALA A 35 -8.90 3.89 18.02
C ALA A 35 -10.39 4.22 18.28
N HIS A 36 -10.67 5.46 18.68
CA HIS A 36 -12.03 5.98 18.72
C HIS A 36 -12.67 6.01 17.33
N LYS A 37 -14.00 5.88 17.29
CA LYS A 37 -14.76 5.87 16.03
C LYS A 37 -14.69 7.21 15.28
N LEU A 38 -14.74 8.33 16.00
CA LEU A 38 -14.68 9.67 15.44
C LEU A 38 -13.29 10.27 15.71
N ARG A 39 -12.55 10.53 14.63
CA ARG A 39 -11.17 11.03 14.68
C ARG A 39 -10.99 12.07 13.58
N PRO A 40 -10.41 13.24 13.87
CA PRO A 40 -10.14 14.23 12.84
C PRO A 40 -8.99 13.77 11.93
N ARG A 41 -8.92 14.33 10.73
CA ARG A 41 -7.72 14.29 9.88
C ARG A 41 -6.94 15.57 10.09
N ALA A 42 -5.61 15.50 10.10
CA ALA A 42 -4.79 16.67 10.42
C ALA A 42 -4.86 17.75 9.33
N LEU A 43 -4.84 17.35 8.05
CA LEU A 43 -4.99 18.25 6.91
C LEU A 43 -5.88 17.59 5.84
N VAL A 44 -6.93 18.30 5.43
CA VAL A 44 -7.82 17.86 4.35
C VAL A 44 -8.03 18.99 3.36
N LEU A 45 -7.70 18.75 2.09
CA LEU A 45 -7.95 19.64 0.98
C LEU A 45 -8.78 18.92 -0.07
N GLU A 46 -9.79 19.61 -0.59
CA GLU A 46 -10.75 19.03 -1.52
C GLU A 46 -11.11 20.03 -2.61
N GLY A 47 -11.03 19.60 -3.87
CA GLY A 47 -11.35 20.46 -5.02
C GLY A 47 -10.36 21.62 -5.22
N CYS A 48 -9.16 21.54 -4.63
CA CYS A 48 -8.21 22.64 -4.63
C CYS A 48 -7.29 22.61 -5.86
N ARG A 49 -6.79 23.78 -6.27
CA ARG A 49 -5.86 23.93 -7.40
C ARG A 49 -4.62 24.73 -7.01
N ASN A 50 -3.45 24.42 -7.55
CA ASN A 50 -2.20 25.13 -7.25
C ASN A 50 -1.95 25.17 -5.72
N VAL A 51 -1.69 24.00 -5.16
CA VAL A 51 -1.50 23.78 -3.73
C VAL A 51 -0.03 23.56 -3.43
N GLN A 52 0.53 24.33 -2.50
CA GLN A 52 1.90 24.15 -2.02
C GLN A 52 1.90 23.90 -0.51
N ILE A 53 2.46 22.76 -0.09
CA ILE A 53 2.72 22.44 1.31
C ILE A 53 4.22 22.25 1.48
N GLU A 54 4.85 23.07 2.33
CA GLU A 54 6.31 23.08 2.43
C GLU A 54 6.83 23.24 3.86
N GLY A 55 7.78 22.38 4.23
CA GLY A 55 8.58 22.51 5.45
C GLY A 55 7.87 22.13 6.76
N ILE A 56 6.57 21.86 6.73
CA ILE A 56 5.80 21.60 7.95
C ILE A 56 6.06 20.20 8.53
N HIS A 57 5.86 20.08 9.84
CA HIS A 57 5.94 18.82 10.58
C HIS A 57 4.56 18.47 11.13
N ILE A 58 4.06 17.26 10.85
CA ILE A 58 2.80 16.77 11.41
C ILE A 58 3.09 15.56 12.29
N HIS A 59 2.65 15.62 13.55
CA HIS A 59 2.93 14.60 14.54
C HIS A 59 1.65 14.02 15.11
N ASP A 60 1.67 12.70 15.32
CA ASP A 60 0.66 11.94 16.05
C ASP A 60 -0.77 12.24 15.56
N SER A 61 -0.99 12.16 14.25
CA SER A 61 -2.32 12.32 13.65
C SER A 61 -3.26 11.23 14.16
N PRO A 62 -4.49 11.57 14.56
CA PRO A 62 -5.46 10.57 14.99
C PRO A 62 -6.06 9.77 13.84
N MET A 63 -5.94 10.19 12.58
CA MET A 63 -6.48 9.49 11.40
C MET A 63 -5.59 9.80 10.19
N TRP A 64 -6.05 9.57 8.95
CA TRP A 64 -5.33 9.95 7.72
C TRP A 64 -4.76 11.36 7.86
N THR A 65 -3.46 11.50 7.65
CA THR A 65 -2.74 12.69 8.11
C THR A 65 -2.94 13.84 7.14
N MET A 66 -2.49 13.67 5.90
CA MET A 66 -2.72 14.63 4.82
C MET A 66 -3.60 13.97 3.76
N HIS A 67 -4.76 14.55 3.47
CA HIS A 67 -5.69 14.02 2.47
C HIS A 67 -6.03 15.08 1.43
N PHE A 68 -5.66 14.82 0.18
CA PHE A 68 -5.98 15.63 -0.97
C PHE A 68 -6.98 14.84 -1.81
N ALA A 69 -8.18 15.41 -2.02
CA ALA A 69 -9.24 14.76 -2.79
C ALA A 69 -9.68 15.64 -3.96
N ASP A 70 -9.62 15.11 -5.19
CA ASP A 70 -10.00 15.86 -6.40
C ASP A 70 -9.25 17.21 -6.51
N CYS A 71 -7.94 17.18 -6.25
CA CYS A 71 -7.06 18.34 -6.32
C CYS A 71 -6.16 18.28 -7.57
N ASP A 72 -5.71 19.44 -8.05
CA ASP A 72 -4.90 19.56 -9.27
C ASP A 72 -3.72 20.52 -9.02
N ASP A 73 -2.53 20.18 -9.50
CA ASP A 73 -1.29 20.94 -9.31
C ASP A 73 -0.93 21.06 -7.83
N ILE A 74 -0.32 19.99 -7.30
CA ILE A 74 0.02 19.85 -5.88
C ILE A 74 1.54 19.69 -5.73
N GLU A 75 2.15 20.53 -4.89
CA GLU A 75 3.56 20.44 -4.51
C GLU A 75 3.68 20.20 -3.00
N ILE A 76 4.30 19.08 -2.63
CA ILE A 76 4.64 18.72 -1.25
C ILE A 76 6.16 18.68 -1.14
N ILE A 77 6.75 19.59 -0.37
CA ILE A 77 8.19 19.81 -0.36
C ILE A 77 8.71 19.80 1.08
N ASN A 78 9.68 18.93 1.38
CA ASN A 78 10.34 18.88 2.69
C ASN A 78 9.36 18.78 3.87
N VAL A 79 8.27 18.03 3.70
CA VAL A 79 7.27 17.79 4.76
C VAL A 79 7.69 16.55 5.56
N SER A 80 7.37 16.53 6.85
CA SER A 80 7.51 15.31 7.65
C SER A 80 6.22 14.95 8.36
N VAL A 81 5.90 13.65 8.34
CA VAL A 81 4.83 13.03 9.12
C VAL A 81 5.45 11.99 10.04
N ASP A 82 5.17 12.10 11.35
CA ASP A 82 5.62 11.15 12.35
C ASP A 82 4.46 10.76 13.28
N ASN A 83 3.84 9.62 12.96
CA ASN A 83 2.68 9.09 13.67
C ASN A 83 3.08 7.92 14.58
N ASN A 84 2.23 7.64 15.57
CA ASN A 84 2.34 6.43 16.36
C ASN A 84 2.17 5.18 15.46
N ARG A 85 3.13 4.25 15.50
CA ARG A 85 3.17 3.02 14.66
C ARG A 85 2.10 1.98 15.00
N ARG A 86 1.33 2.20 16.06
CA ARG A 86 0.24 1.33 16.49
C ARG A 86 -1.14 1.97 16.28
N MET A 87 -1.23 3.24 15.90
CA MET A 87 -2.50 3.91 15.69
C MET A 87 -3.08 3.55 14.32
N PRO A 88 -4.21 2.82 14.20
CA PRO A 88 -4.71 2.38 12.91
C PRO A 88 -5.20 3.55 12.03
N ASN A 89 -5.17 3.41 10.70
CA ASN A 89 -5.66 4.41 9.75
C ASN A 89 -4.96 5.77 9.86
N THR A 90 -3.66 5.77 10.14
CA THR A 90 -2.82 6.99 10.15
C THR A 90 -1.90 7.03 8.94
N ASP A 91 -2.51 7.00 7.76
CA ASP A 91 -1.82 7.15 6.49
C ASP A 91 -1.04 8.47 6.48
N GLY A 92 0.13 8.49 5.85
CA GLY A 92 1.02 9.65 5.85
C GLY A 92 0.50 10.74 4.92
N ILE A 93 0.33 10.38 3.66
CA ILE A 93 -0.32 11.23 2.66
C ILE A 93 -1.20 10.40 1.73
N VAL A 94 -2.43 10.85 1.55
CA VAL A 94 -3.45 10.25 0.71
C VAL A 94 -3.72 11.19 -0.45
N ILE A 95 -3.38 10.74 -1.66
CA ILE A 95 -3.64 11.43 -2.93
C ILE A 95 -4.83 10.73 -3.59
N ASP A 96 -6.02 11.32 -3.48
CA ASP A 96 -7.28 10.70 -3.89
C ASP A 96 -7.85 11.40 -5.14
N GLY A 97 -7.75 10.76 -6.30
CA GLY A 97 -8.24 11.30 -7.56
C GLY A 97 -7.62 12.64 -7.94
N CYS A 98 -6.34 12.85 -7.62
CA CYS A 98 -5.63 14.10 -7.89
C CYS A 98 -4.78 14.04 -9.16
N ARG A 99 -4.45 15.21 -9.71
CA ARG A 99 -3.65 15.32 -10.94
C ARG A 99 -2.45 16.24 -10.75
N ASN A 100 -1.36 15.95 -11.46
CA ASN A 100 -0.16 16.77 -11.47
C ASN A 100 0.39 16.98 -10.04
N VAL A 101 0.84 15.87 -9.45
CA VAL A 101 1.26 15.84 -8.04
C VAL A 101 2.75 15.59 -7.94
N ARG A 102 3.44 16.41 -7.15
CA ARG A 102 4.87 16.28 -6.90
C ARG A 102 5.15 16.26 -5.39
N ILE A 103 5.75 15.17 -4.91
CA ILE A 103 6.15 14.99 -3.50
C ILE A 103 7.68 14.82 -3.48
N ILE A 104 8.40 15.76 -2.86
CA ILE A 104 9.86 15.79 -2.88
C ILE A 104 10.43 16.01 -1.49
N GLY A 105 11.54 15.32 -1.17
CA GLY A 105 12.36 15.61 0.01
C GLY A 105 11.65 15.36 1.34
N SER A 106 10.58 14.57 1.31
CA SER A 106 9.64 14.44 2.43
C SER A 106 9.85 13.11 3.17
N SER A 107 9.38 13.02 4.41
CA SER A 107 9.44 11.79 5.20
C SER A 107 8.10 11.42 5.83
N PHE A 108 7.76 10.13 5.78
CA PHE A 108 6.48 9.63 6.29
C PHE A 108 6.72 8.40 7.14
N ARG A 109 6.40 8.47 8.43
CA ARG A 109 6.51 7.36 9.38
C ARG A 109 5.15 7.06 10.01
N THR A 110 4.58 5.91 9.71
CA THR A 110 3.15 5.65 9.90
C THR A 110 2.85 4.23 10.37
N ALA A 111 1.71 4.05 11.03
CA ALA A 111 1.14 2.72 11.26
C ALA A 111 0.45 2.17 10.01
N ASP A 112 -0.23 3.03 9.26
CA ASP A 112 -0.90 2.65 8.02
C ASP A 112 -0.04 3.04 6.81
N ASP A 113 -0.63 3.14 5.62
CA ASP A 113 0.11 3.41 4.39
C ASP A 113 0.95 4.69 4.45
N GLY A 114 2.20 4.66 3.96
CA GLY A 114 3.10 5.82 4.02
C GLY A 114 2.67 6.91 3.03
N ILE A 115 2.78 6.59 1.75
CA ILE A 115 2.28 7.41 0.62
C ILE A 115 1.30 6.53 -0.15
N VAL A 116 0.03 6.94 -0.20
CA VAL A 116 -1.02 6.16 -0.86
C VAL A 116 -1.78 6.98 -1.90
N LEU A 117 -1.91 6.40 -3.09
CA LEU A 117 -2.73 6.92 -4.17
C LEU A 117 -4.05 6.15 -4.19
N LYS A 118 -5.17 6.88 -4.19
CA LYS A 118 -6.53 6.32 -4.20
C LYS A 118 -7.36 6.96 -5.29
N THR A 119 -8.45 6.28 -5.65
CA THR A 119 -9.56 6.89 -6.38
C THR A 119 -10.85 6.41 -5.74
N THR A 120 -11.46 7.28 -4.93
CA THR A 120 -12.59 6.92 -4.06
C THR A 120 -13.95 7.29 -4.68
N ARG A 121 -14.95 6.45 -4.38
CA ARG A 121 -16.36 6.81 -4.52
C ARG A 121 -16.87 7.43 -3.21
N ARG A 122 -17.28 8.69 -3.27
CA ARG A 122 -17.84 9.46 -2.16
C ARG A 122 -19.20 8.89 -1.72
N GLU A 123 -19.67 9.29 -0.54
CA GLU A 123 -20.96 8.82 0.00
C GLU A 123 -22.15 9.19 -0.90
N ASN A 124 -22.07 10.30 -1.64
CA ASN A 124 -23.08 10.70 -2.61
C ASN A 124 -22.96 9.97 -3.97
N GLY A 125 -22.06 8.99 -4.09
CA GLY A 125 -21.79 8.22 -5.31
C GLY A 125 -20.84 8.89 -6.30
N GLN A 126 -20.46 10.14 -6.09
CA GLN A 126 -19.52 10.84 -6.97
C GLN A 126 -18.10 10.29 -6.82
N LEU A 127 -17.39 10.11 -7.92
CA LEU A 127 -15.98 9.71 -7.91
C LEU A 127 -15.07 10.92 -7.69
N THR A 128 -13.95 10.75 -6.98
CA THR A 128 -12.89 11.77 -6.88
C THR A 128 -12.21 12.03 -8.22
N GLY A 129 -12.29 11.07 -9.16
CA GLY A 129 -11.72 11.18 -10.50
C GLY A 129 -10.43 10.39 -10.65
N PRO A 130 -9.77 10.48 -11.82
CA PRO A 130 -8.52 9.75 -12.08
C PRO A 130 -7.35 10.35 -11.29
N CYS A 131 -6.40 9.49 -10.92
CA CYS A 131 -5.16 9.88 -10.25
C CYS A 131 -3.99 9.79 -11.25
N GLU A 132 -3.53 10.93 -11.78
CA GLU A 132 -2.64 10.95 -12.95
C GLU A 132 -1.48 11.94 -12.82
N ASN A 133 -0.34 11.60 -13.42
CA ASN A 133 0.87 12.43 -13.40
C ASN A 133 1.37 12.70 -11.98
N VAL A 134 1.76 11.62 -11.29
CA VAL A 134 2.27 11.69 -9.91
C VAL A 134 3.75 11.35 -9.89
N THR A 135 4.56 12.21 -9.30
CA THR A 135 5.98 11.96 -9.05
C THR A 135 6.28 12.08 -7.56
N VAL A 136 6.84 11.02 -7.00
CA VAL A 136 7.35 10.97 -5.63
C VAL A 136 8.85 10.75 -5.70
N GLN A 137 9.63 11.66 -5.14
CA GLN A 137 11.08 11.65 -5.29
C GLN A 137 11.81 12.02 -4.01
N ASN A 138 12.99 11.43 -3.76
CA ASN A 138 13.88 11.79 -2.66
C ASN A 138 13.19 11.73 -1.29
N CYS A 139 12.40 10.68 -1.04
CA CYS A 139 11.64 10.54 0.20
C CYS A 139 12.13 9.37 1.05
N ILE A 140 11.85 9.45 2.36
CA ILE A 140 12.09 8.37 3.33
C ILE A 140 10.74 7.92 3.88
N VAL A 141 10.46 6.61 3.82
CA VAL A 141 9.15 6.08 4.22
C VAL A 141 9.30 4.90 5.17
N GLU A 142 8.58 4.92 6.28
CA GLU A 142 8.40 3.82 7.23
C GLU A 142 6.90 3.56 7.39
N SER A 143 6.45 2.34 7.14
CA SER A 143 5.03 1.98 7.29
C SER A 143 4.85 0.60 7.89
N ARG A 144 3.97 0.46 8.89
CA ARG A 144 3.53 -0.85 9.38
C ARG A 144 2.50 -1.54 8.46
N SER A 145 2.04 -0.85 7.41
CA SER A 145 1.20 -1.35 6.32
C SER A 145 2.01 -1.37 5.01
N CYS A 146 1.80 -0.43 4.09
CA CYS A 146 2.56 -0.36 2.84
C CYS A 146 3.24 1.00 2.70
N ALA A 147 4.55 1.02 2.46
CA ALA A 147 5.29 2.27 2.34
C ALA A 147 4.81 3.08 1.13
N LEU A 148 4.77 2.48 -0.06
CA LEU A 148 4.29 3.10 -1.30
C LEU A 148 3.14 2.30 -1.87
N LYS A 149 1.94 2.89 -1.95
CA LYS A 149 0.74 2.14 -2.32
C LYS A 149 -0.13 2.83 -3.37
N ILE A 150 -0.70 2.03 -4.25
CA ILE A 150 -1.82 2.38 -5.12
C ILE A 150 -3.03 1.52 -4.71
N GLY A 151 -4.17 2.16 -4.51
CA GLY A 151 -5.40 1.57 -3.96
C GLY A 151 -5.50 1.70 -2.44
N THR A 152 -6.35 0.96 -1.75
CA THR A 152 -7.20 -0.12 -2.24
C THR A 152 -8.46 0.37 -2.95
N GLU A 153 -8.97 1.55 -2.61
CA GLU A 153 -10.03 2.23 -3.39
C GLU A 153 -9.47 2.58 -4.77
N SER A 154 -10.02 1.94 -5.80
CA SER A 154 -9.52 2.03 -7.17
C SER A 154 -10.66 2.24 -8.18
N PHE A 155 -11.56 3.18 -7.90
CA PHE A 155 -12.79 3.41 -8.70
C PHE A 155 -12.57 4.20 -10.00
N SER A 156 -11.38 4.76 -10.19
CA SER A 156 -11.02 5.53 -11.40
C SER A 156 -9.56 5.26 -11.78
N PRO A 157 -9.17 5.57 -13.03
CA PRO A 157 -7.84 5.24 -13.53
C PRO A 157 -6.69 5.85 -12.72
N PHE A 158 -5.59 5.11 -12.64
CA PHE A 158 -4.27 5.56 -12.20
C PHE A 158 -3.33 5.54 -13.40
N ARG A 159 -2.70 6.67 -13.74
CA ARG A 159 -1.80 6.75 -14.91
C ARG A 159 -0.56 7.57 -14.67
N ASN A 160 0.55 7.14 -15.27
CA ASN A 160 1.81 7.89 -15.28
C ASN A 160 2.26 8.27 -13.86
N ILE A 161 2.64 7.24 -13.10
CA ILE A 161 3.04 7.36 -11.69
C ILE A 161 4.49 6.89 -11.56
N THR A 162 5.34 7.73 -10.97
CA THR A 162 6.73 7.42 -10.70
C THR A 162 7.05 7.61 -9.22
N PHE A 163 7.62 6.58 -8.62
CA PHE A 163 8.29 6.63 -7.33
C PHE A 163 9.78 6.40 -7.57
N GLU A 164 10.62 7.39 -7.27
CA GLU A 164 12.05 7.29 -7.52
C GLU A 164 12.92 7.86 -6.41
N ASP A 165 14.13 7.32 -6.23
CA ASP A 165 15.07 7.77 -5.20
C ASP A 165 14.45 7.71 -3.79
N ILE A 166 13.88 6.55 -3.44
CA ILE A 166 13.17 6.34 -2.16
C ILE A 166 13.97 5.41 -1.25
N THR A 167 14.04 5.76 0.03
CA THR A 167 14.49 4.85 1.09
C THR A 167 13.29 4.37 1.88
N ILE A 168 13.03 3.06 1.86
CA ILE A 168 11.98 2.41 2.64
C ILE A 168 12.63 1.76 3.87
N GLU A 169 12.32 2.29 5.04
CA GLU A 169 12.86 1.86 6.32
C GLU A 169 11.83 1.01 7.07
N LYS A 170 12.26 -0.11 7.67
CA LYS A 170 11.51 -0.86 8.70
C LYS A 170 10.01 -0.99 8.38
N SER A 171 9.69 -1.35 7.15
CA SER A 171 8.30 -1.35 6.67
C SER A 171 7.74 -2.76 6.56
N ASN A 172 6.42 -2.92 6.66
CA ASN A 172 5.82 -4.23 6.41
C ASN A 172 5.90 -4.57 4.93
N ARG A 173 5.29 -3.75 4.08
CA ARG A 173 5.46 -3.81 2.63
C ARG A 173 6.21 -2.62 2.08
N GLY A 174 7.02 -2.89 1.06
CA GLY A 174 7.69 -1.85 0.30
C GLY A 174 6.73 -1.20 -0.70
N LEU A 175 6.45 -1.94 -1.77
CA LEU A 175 5.74 -1.45 -2.96
C LEU A 175 4.41 -2.19 -3.11
N GLY A 176 3.29 -1.48 -3.31
CA GLY A 176 1.96 -2.08 -3.32
C GLY A 176 1.04 -1.53 -4.41
N ILE A 177 0.38 -2.42 -5.16
CA ILE A 177 -0.71 -2.08 -6.08
C ILE A 177 -1.88 -3.02 -5.79
N PHE A 178 -3.00 -2.45 -5.36
CA PHE A 178 -4.21 -3.18 -4.97
C PHE A 178 -5.38 -2.69 -5.81
N SER A 179 -5.68 -3.42 -6.90
CA SER A 179 -6.80 -3.11 -7.79
C SER A 179 -8.04 -3.90 -7.40
N ARG A 180 -9.17 -3.21 -7.26
CA ARG A 180 -10.40 -3.74 -6.68
C ARG A 180 -11.70 -3.28 -7.33
N ASP A 181 -11.78 -2.01 -7.74
CA ASP A 181 -13.05 -1.33 -8.05
C ASP A 181 -13.19 -0.88 -9.52
N GLY A 182 -12.59 -1.63 -10.46
CA GLY A 182 -12.77 -1.42 -11.90
C GLY A 182 -11.89 -0.33 -12.54
N GLY A 183 -11.25 0.53 -11.76
CA GLY A 183 -10.28 1.52 -12.27
C GLY A 183 -8.98 0.87 -12.74
N LEU A 184 -8.61 1.14 -13.99
CA LEU A 184 -7.33 0.75 -14.60
C LEU A 184 -6.14 1.29 -13.78
N VAL A 185 -5.09 0.49 -13.63
CA VAL A 185 -3.76 0.97 -13.22
C VAL A 185 -2.81 0.79 -14.39
N ASP A 186 -2.26 1.87 -14.92
CA ASP A 186 -1.43 1.81 -16.12
C ASP A 186 -0.21 2.73 -16.05
N GLY A 187 0.98 2.18 -16.23
CA GLY A 187 2.21 2.98 -16.26
C GLY A 187 2.64 3.43 -14.86
N VAL A 188 3.12 2.46 -14.07
CA VAL A 188 3.68 2.71 -12.73
C VAL A 188 5.14 2.28 -12.72
N ARG A 189 6.02 3.18 -12.27
CA ARG A 189 7.46 2.95 -12.17
C ARG A 189 7.94 3.11 -10.74
N PHE A 190 8.60 2.09 -10.23
CA PHE A 190 9.37 2.10 -8.98
C PHE A 190 10.85 2.00 -9.35
N ALA A 191 11.63 3.06 -9.12
CA ALA A 191 13.02 3.13 -9.60
C ALA A 191 14.00 3.62 -8.53
N ARG A 192 15.18 3.01 -8.42
CA ARG A 192 16.25 3.45 -7.50
C ARG A 192 15.76 3.50 -6.04
N ILE A 193 15.34 2.34 -5.55
CA ILE A 193 14.76 2.19 -4.21
C ILE A 193 15.63 1.29 -3.35
N THR A 194 15.92 1.71 -2.13
CA THR A 194 16.46 0.81 -1.10
C THR A 194 15.34 0.45 -0.12
N LEU A 195 15.16 -0.84 0.19
CA LEU A 195 14.08 -1.29 1.06
C LEU A 195 14.54 -2.23 2.18
N ALA A 196 13.88 -2.12 3.34
CA ALA A 196 14.00 -3.05 4.45
C ALA A 196 12.59 -3.43 4.91
N CYS A 197 12.10 -4.57 4.41
CA CYS A 197 10.77 -5.07 4.68
C CYS A 197 10.79 -6.19 5.74
N HIS A 198 9.93 -6.10 6.75
CA HIS A 198 9.86 -7.05 7.87
C HIS A 198 8.42 -7.41 8.21
N GLU A 199 8.23 -8.56 8.83
CA GLU A 199 6.92 -9.03 9.25
C GLU A 199 6.30 -8.10 10.31
N THR A 200 4.98 -8.07 10.31
CA THR A 200 4.19 -7.42 11.36
C THR A 200 3.12 -8.38 11.86
N PRO A 201 2.54 -8.14 13.05
CA PRO A 201 1.44 -8.96 13.53
C PRO A 201 0.35 -9.04 12.46
N ALA A 202 -0.30 -10.21 12.33
CA ALA A 202 -1.22 -10.50 11.23
C ALA A 202 -2.45 -9.55 11.16
N GLY A 203 -2.63 -8.72 12.19
CA GLY A 203 -3.59 -7.64 12.23
C GLY A 203 -3.30 -6.48 11.28
N PHE A 204 -2.06 -6.39 10.79
CA PHE A 204 -1.74 -5.58 9.63
C PHE A 204 -1.87 -6.43 8.36
N TRP A 205 -2.08 -5.74 7.24
CA TRP A 205 -1.95 -6.40 5.96
C TRP A 205 -0.49 -6.59 5.63
N GLY A 206 -0.10 -7.82 5.31
CA GLY A 206 1.24 -8.18 4.83
C GLY A 206 2.16 -8.78 5.84
N SER A 207 3.23 -9.34 5.30
CA SER A 207 4.25 -10.09 6.00
C SER A 207 5.60 -9.89 5.30
N GLY A 208 6.10 -8.65 5.26
CA GLY A 208 7.46 -8.37 4.82
C GLY A 208 7.69 -8.32 3.30
N GLU A 209 6.65 -8.14 2.47
CA GLU A 209 6.79 -8.19 1.01
C GLU A 209 7.52 -6.97 0.42
N ALA A 210 8.49 -7.20 -0.47
CA ALA A 210 9.17 -6.12 -1.20
C ALA A 210 8.24 -5.46 -2.24
N LEU A 211 7.48 -6.27 -2.97
CA LEU A 211 6.50 -5.85 -3.96
C LEU A 211 5.24 -6.71 -3.81
N THR A 212 4.07 -6.07 -3.83
CA THR A 212 2.76 -6.72 -3.91
C THR A 212 1.94 -6.09 -5.02
N ILE A 213 1.46 -6.89 -5.97
CA ILE A 213 0.47 -6.47 -6.98
C ILE A 213 -0.66 -7.47 -6.95
N ASN A 214 -1.91 -7.01 -6.74
CA ASN A 214 -3.05 -7.90 -6.83
C ASN A 214 -4.29 -7.27 -7.47
N THR A 215 -4.99 -8.07 -8.27
CA THR A 215 -6.33 -7.78 -8.81
C THR A 215 -7.31 -8.77 -8.19
N ILE A 216 -8.30 -8.26 -7.44
CA ILE A 216 -9.30 -9.09 -6.74
C ILE A 216 -10.67 -8.44 -6.88
N ASP A 217 -11.65 -9.21 -7.34
CA ASP A 217 -13.04 -8.80 -7.51
C ASP A 217 -13.73 -8.68 -6.14
N ARG A 218 -13.50 -7.59 -5.41
CA ARG A 218 -14.13 -7.40 -4.07
C ARG A 218 -15.62 -7.03 -4.13
N ARG A 219 -16.08 -6.54 -5.29
CA ARG A 219 -17.46 -6.10 -5.56
C ARG A 219 -17.95 -6.69 -6.88
N PRO A 220 -18.05 -8.02 -7.02
CA PRO A 220 -18.44 -8.64 -8.29
C PRO A 220 -19.84 -8.22 -8.76
N GLU A 221 -20.69 -7.75 -7.83
CA GLU A 221 -21.99 -7.17 -8.17
C GLU A 221 -21.92 -5.78 -8.85
N GLU A 222 -20.81 -5.05 -8.71
CA GLU A 222 -20.58 -3.74 -9.32
C GLU A 222 -19.71 -3.84 -10.58
N GLY A 223 -18.88 -4.88 -10.66
CA GLY A 223 -17.96 -5.13 -11.77
C GLY A 223 -16.66 -5.76 -11.26
N PRO A 224 -15.80 -6.20 -12.18
CA PRO A 224 -14.52 -6.75 -11.80
C PRO A 224 -13.52 -5.68 -11.36
N ALA A 225 -12.41 -6.12 -10.75
CA ALA A 225 -11.23 -5.30 -10.54
C ALA A 225 -10.71 -4.73 -11.88
N GLY A 226 -10.10 -3.54 -11.81
CA GLY A 226 -9.48 -2.94 -12.96
C GLY A 226 -8.19 -3.67 -13.32
N GLN A 227 -7.88 -3.72 -14.62
CA GLN A 227 -6.62 -4.30 -15.08
C GLN A 227 -5.42 -3.48 -14.59
N VAL A 228 -4.28 -4.15 -14.44
CA VAL A 228 -3.01 -3.54 -14.03
C VAL A 228 -1.98 -3.82 -15.12
N SER A 229 -1.42 -2.77 -15.71
CA SER A 229 -0.51 -2.90 -16.84
C SER A 229 0.66 -1.93 -16.79
N ASN A 230 1.71 -2.28 -17.54
CA ASN A 230 2.88 -1.43 -17.77
C ASN A 230 3.55 -1.05 -16.44
N ILE A 231 3.90 -2.06 -15.65
CA ILE A 231 4.53 -1.88 -14.34
C ILE A 231 6.02 -2.16 -14.45
N VAL A 232 6.84 -1.25 -13.92
CA VAL A 232 8.30 -1.40 -13.90
C VAL A 232 8.81 -1.25 -12.47
N MET A 233 9.50 -2.27 -11.98
CA MET A 233 10.33 -2.22 -10.77
C MET A 233 11.79 -2.34 -11.20
N GLU A 234 12.61 -1.33 -10.94
CA GLU A 234 14.00 -1.34 -11.36
C GLU A 234 14.98 -0.66 -10.42
N ASP A 235 16.23 -1.12 -10.44
CA ASP A 235 17.31 -0.59 -9.59
C ASP A 235 16.91 -0.62 -8.11
N VAL A 236 16.40 -1.77 -7.65
CA VAL A 236 15.92 -1.95 -6.27
C VAL A 236 16.84 -2.87 -5.51
N SER A 237 17.23 -2.48 -4.31
CA SER A 237 18.07 -3.30 -3.44
C SER A 237 17.62 -3.30 -1.98
N GLY A 238 18.08 -4.27 -1.20
CA GLY A 238 17.87 -4.30 0.24
C GLY A 238 17.44 -5.66 0.77
N SER A 239 16.47 -5.69 1.68
CA SER A 239 16.04 -6.90 2.39
C SER A 239 14.53 -7.04 2.50
N MET A 240 14.07 -8.28 2.53
CA MET A 240 12.68 -8.63 2.76
C MET A 240 12.57 -9.88 3.63
N GLU A 241 11.57 -9.92 4.52
CA GLU A 241 11.22 -11.13 5.26
C GLU A 241 10.12 -11.94 4.57
N GLY A 242 9.43 -11.33 3.60
CA GLY A 242 8.42 -11.96 2.76
C GLY A 242 8.91 -12.28 1.35
N THR A 243 8.08 -11.99 0.35
CA THR A 243 8.32 -12.31 -1.07
C THR A 243 8.08 -11.09 -1.96
N ILE A 244 8.47 -11.17 -3.23
CA ILE A 244 7.77 -10.44 -4.30
C ILE A 244 6.49 -11.23 -4.64
N ASN A 245 5.32 -10.59 -4.59
CA ASN A 245 4.01 -11.24 -4.69
C ASN A 245 3.14 -10.60 -5.78
N LEU A 246 2.82 -11.34 -6.84
CA LEU A 246 1.97 -10.90 -7.94
C LEU A 246 0.79 -11.86 -8.10
N VAL A 247 -0.45 -11.40 -7.89
CA VAL A 247 -1.64 -12.28 -7.91
C VAL A 247 -2.78 -11.64 -8.67
N ALA A 248 -3.11 -12.20 -9.82
CA ALA A 248 -4.34 -11.88 -10.53
C ALA A 248 -5.41 -12.95 -10.22
N GLU A 249 -6.59 -12.55 -9.76
CA GLU A 249 -7.72 -13.48 -9.60
C GLU A 249 -8.17 -14.04 -10.96
N ARG A 250 -8.21 -13.18 -11.98
CA ARG A 250 -8.47 -13.57 -13.36
C ARG A 250 -7.16 -13.50 -14.15
N ALA A 251 -6.77 -14.62 -14.74
CA ALA A 251 -5.52 -14.70 -15.50
C ALA A 251 -5.48 -13.65 -16.63
N GLY A 252 -4.37 -12.92 -16.72
CA GLY A 252 -4.17 -11.85 -17.70
C GLY A 252 -4.64 -10.45 -17.26
N ASP A 253 -5.26 -10.30 -16.09
CA ASP A 253 -5.62 -8.96 -15.57
C ASP A 253 -4.40 -8.14 -15.12
N ILE A 254 -3.29 -8.80 -14.80
CA ILE A 254 -2.01 -8.17 -14.59
C ILE A 254 -1.11 -8.56 -15.76
N PHE A 255 -0.64 -7.56 -16.52
CA PHE A 255 0.18 -7.82 -17.70
C PHE A 255 1.25 -6.77 -17.96
N ASN A 256 2.30 -7.17 -18.69
CA ASN A 256 3.46 -6.34 -18.99
C ASN A 256 4.11 -5.76 -17.72
N VAL A 257 4.62 -6.68 -16.88
CA VAL A 257 5.33 -6.36 -15.64
C VAL A 257 6.81 -6.67 -15.84
N THR A 258 7.66 -5.67 -15.67
CA THR A 258 9.11 -5.81 -15.76
C THR A 258 9.74 -5.59 -14.39
N ILE A 259 10.47 -6.58 -13.89
CA ILE A 259 11.30 -6.48 -12.69
C ILE A 259 12.74 -6.65 -13.14
N ARG A 260 13.58 -5.62 -12.96
CA ARG A 260 14.94 -5.67 -13.46
C ARG A 260 15.99 -4.99 -12.59
N ARG A 261 17.22 -5.51 -12.59
CA ARG A 261 18.33 -4.98 -11.76
C ARG A 261 17.90 -4.89 -10.29
N VAL A 262 17.48 -6.03 -9.75
CA VAL A 262 16.97 -6.14 -8.39
C VAL A 262 17.87 -7.07 -7.58
N SER A 263 18.33 -6.63 -6.41
CA SER A 263 19.17 -7.42 -5.51
C SER A 263 18.62 -7.39 -4.08
N LEU A 264 17.98 -8.48 -3.66
CA LEU A 264 17.31 -8.59 -2.37
C LEU A 264 17.88 -9.72 -1.53
N GLN A 265 18.03 -9.48 -0.23
CA GLN A 265 18.26 -10.53 0.77
C GLN A 265 16.93 -10.95 1.38
N GLN A 266 16.52 -12.20 1.15
CA GLN A 266 15.36 -12.81 1.79
C GLN A 266 15.79 -13.48 3.10
N GLN A 267 15.10 -13.15 4.20
CA GLN A 267 15.47 -13.63 5.54
C GLN A 267 14.23 -14.15 6.28
N PRO A 268 14.36 -15.09 7.24
CA PRO A 268 13.24 -15.46 8.10
C PRO A 268 12.86 -14.27 9.00
N GLY A 269 11.57 -13.93 8.99
CA GLY A 269 11.02 -12.98 9.95
C GLY A 269 10.79 -13.61 11.33
N PRO A 270 10.71 -12.79 12.38
CA PRO A 270 10.60 -13.26 13.75
C PRO A 270 9.20 -13.80 14.11
N LEU A 271 8.18 -13.54 13.29
CA LEU A 271 6.80 -13.99 13.52
C LEU A 271 6.48 -15.26 12.73
N GLY A 272 7.19 -15.53 11.63
CA GLY A 272 6.95 -16.68 10.75
C GLY A 272 5.62 -16.60 10.02
N THR A 273 5.10 -15.39 9.80
CA THR A 273 3.78 -15.12 9.18
C THR A 273 3.84 -14.94 7.68
N ALA A 274 5.03 -14.87 7.08
CA ALA A 274 5.21 -14.71 5.63
C ALA A 274 4.87 -15.94 4.79
N LEU A 275 4.34 -17.01 5.38
CA LEU A 275 4.03 -18.26 4.69
C LEU A 275 2.74 -18.23 3.83
N THR A 276 2.04 -17.09 3.83
CA THR A 276 0.80 -16.89 3.06
C THR A 276 0.90 -15.62 2.22
N TYR A 277 0.34 -15.64 1.01
CA TYR A 277 0.06 -14.40 0.28
C TYR A 277 -1.27 -13.81 0.72
N ASP A 278 -1.30 -12.48 0.77
CA ASP A 278 -2.43 -11.70 1.27
C ASP A 278 -3.20 -11.05 0.11
N ILE A 279 -4.48 -11.42 -0.02
CA ILE A 279 -5.40 -10.87 -1.03
C ILE A 279 -6.47 -9.94 -0.43
N ARG A 280 -6.39 -9.64 0.87
CA ARG A 280 -7.34 -8.75 1.55
C ARG A 280 -7.32 -7.33 0.94
N PRO A 281 -8.45 -6.61 0.92
CA PRO A 281 -9.79 -7.09 1.21
C PRO A 281 -10.35 -7.89 0.03
N THR A 282 -11.09 -8.92 0.38
CA THR A 282 -11.88 -9.79 -0.48
C THR A 282 -13.37 -9.43 -0.39
N ILE A 283 -14.22 -10.23 -1.02
CA ILE A 283 -15.67 -10.14 -0.87
C ILE A 283 -16.17 -10.50 0.55
N ASP A 284 -15.46 -11.37 1.27
CA ASP A 284 -15.92 -12.00 2.51
C ASP A 284 -15.49 -11.26 3.79
N ASP A 285 -14.69 -10.21 3.66
CA ASP A 285 -14.15 -9.39 4.75
C ASP A 285 -14.33 -7.88 4.50
N ARG A 286 -15.06 -7.48 3.45
CA ARG A 286 -15.34 -6.06 3.15
C ARG A 286 -16.31 -5.43 4.14
N PHE A 287 -16.02 -4.19 4.52
CA PHE A 287 -16.72 -3.47 5.59
C PHE A 287 -18.21 -3.21 5.32
N ASP A 288 -18.63 -3.05 4.06
CA ASP A 288 -20.02 -2.75 3.70
C ASP A 288 -20.98 -3.93 3.88
N ARG A 289 -20.46 -5.17 3.88
CA ARG A 289 -21.24 -6.38 4.21
C ARG A 289 -21.34 -6.62 5.72
N PHE A 290 -20.46 -6.01 6.50
CA PHE A 290 -20.41 -6.16 7.95
C PHE A 290 -20.42 -4.80 8.68
N PRO A 291 -21.48 -3.99 8.50
CA PRO A 291 -21.53 -2.62 9.01
C PRO A 291 -21.55 -2.52 10.54
N LYS A 292 -21.99 -3.58 11.25
CA LYS A 292 -21.94 -3.66 12.72
C LYS A 292 -20.49 -3.71 13.23
N ASP A 293 -19.58 -4.20 12.42
CA ASP A 293 -18.14 -4.34 12.73
C ASP A 293 -17.34 -3.11 12.22
N LYS A 294 -17.99 -2.19 11.48
CA LYS A 294 -17.40 -0.95 10.92
C LYS A 294 -16.85 -0.01 11.99
N GLY A 295 -17.45 -0.01 13.19
CA GLY A 295 -17.06 0.89 14.29
C GLY A 295 -15.64 0.67 14.82
N ALA A 296 -15.04 -0.48 14.53
CA ALA A 296 -13.69 -0.81 14.95
C ALA A 296 -12.62 -0.51 13.89
N GLY A 297 -12.99 -0.26 12.63
CA GLY A 297 -12.04 -0.08 11.52
C GLY A 297 -11.24 -1.36 11.17
N ARG A 298 -11.76 -2.55 11.53
CA ARG A 298 -10.98 -3.80 11.66
C ARG A 298 -11.45 -4.99 10.82
N VAL A 299 -12.59 -4.87 10.12
CA VAL A 299 -13.28 -6.00 9.47
C VAL A 299 -12.40 -6.69 8.42
N ASN A 300 -11.74 -5.91 7.58
CA ASN A 300 -10.96 -6.40 6.46
C ASN A 300 -9.52 -6.76 6.82
N ALA A 301 -9.11 -6.55 8.08
CA ALA A 301 -7.79 -6.94 8.57
C ALA A 301 -7.86 -8.17 9.49
N TRP A 302 -8.96 -8.34 10.24
CA TRP A 302 -9.01 -9.32 11.33
C TRP A 302 -10.35 -10.06 11.41
N ARG A 303 -10.82 -10.57 10.27
CA ARG A 303 -12.01 -11.42 10.20
C ARG A 303 -11.61 -12.86 9.97
N PHE A 304 -12.09 -13.73 10.84
CA PHE A 304 -11.86 -15.16 10.77
C PHE A 304 -12.97 -15.87 9.99
N GLY A 305 -12.57 -16.81 9.13
CA GLY A 305 -13.48 -17.71 8.45
C GLY A 305 -13.94 -18.87 9.35
N PRO A 306 -14.85 -19.72 8.86
CA PRO A 306 -15.32 -20.90 9.60
C PRO A 306 -14.22 -21.92 9.95
N ASP A 307 -13.10 -21.87 9.24
CA ASP A 307 -11.90 -22.69 9.46
C ASP A 307 -10.98 -22.15 10.56
N GLY A 308 -11.34 -21.02 11.19
CA GLY A 308 -10.54 -20.38 12.22
C GLY A 308 -9.31 -19.66 11.69
N LYS A 309 -9.19 -19.44 10.37
CA LYS A 309 -8.12 -18.64 9.76
C LYS A 309 -8.61 -17.26 9.36
N ILE A 310 -7.70 -16.31 9.25
CA ILE A 310 -8.02 -14.98 8.73
C ILE A 310 -8.35 -15.10 7.24
N ILE A 311 -9.49 -14.52 6.84
CA ILE A 311 -9.95 -14.52 5.46
C ILE A 311 -8.94 -13.78 4.57
N GLY A 312 -8.65 -14.34 3.39
CA GLY A 312 -7.78 -13.72 2.40
C GLY A 312 -6.28 -13.95 2.60
N LEU A 313 -5.88 -14.72 3.61
CA LEU A 313 -4.51 -15.26 3.74
C LEU A 313 -4.46 -16.67 3.16
N ILE A 314 -3.67 -16.86 2.11
CA ILE A 314 -3.62 -18.13 1.37
C ILE A 314 -2.19 -18.68 1.40
N ASP A 315 -2.03 -19.94 1.80
CA ASP A 315 -0.73 -20.62 1.82
C ASP A 315 -0.07 -20.61 0.43
N TYR A 316 1.23 -20.30 0.38
CA TYR A 316 1.99 -20.45 -0.87
C TYR A 316 2.07 -21.93 -1.27
N PRO A 317 1.73 -22.29 -2.53
CA PRO A 317 1.89 -23.65 -3.02
C PRO A 317 3.35 -24.11 -2.93
N GLY A 318 3.60 -25.19 -2.19
CA GLY A 318 4.96 -25.71 -1.98
C GLY A 318 5.83 -24.90 -1.01
N GLY A 319 5.26 -23.88 -0.34
CA GLY A 319 5.99 -23.02 0.60
C GLY A 319 6.32 -21.63 0.03
N MET A 320 6.88 -20.75 0.86
CA MET A 320 7.19 -19.36 0.50
C MET A 320 8.39 -19.27 -0.48
N PRO A 321 8.21 -18.77 -1.72
CA PRO A 321 9.30 -18.53 -2.66
C PRO A 321 9.93 -17.14 -2.46
N GLY A 322 10.92 -16.76 -3.28
CA GLY A 322 11.42 -15.39 -3.37
C GLY A 322 10.55 -14.49 -4.27
N VAL A 323 10.00 -15.08 -5.33
CA VAL A 323 9.01 -14.48 -6.24
C VAL A 323 7.86 -15.45 -6.40
N PHE A 324 6.64 -14.98 -6.13
CA PHE A 324 5.41 -15.68 -6.43
C PHE A 324 4.61 -14.88 -7.46
N ALA A 325 4.23 -15.52 -8.55
CA ALA A 325 3.37 -14.93 -9.58
C ALA A 325 2.23 -15.90 -9.91
N LYS A 326 1.00 -15.41 -9.91
CA LYS A 326 -0.18 -16.17 -10.33
C LYS A 326 -1.03 -15.36 -11.29
N GLY A 327 -1.33 -15.93 -12.46
CA GLY A 327 -2.24 -15.32 -13.43
C GLY A 327 -1.65 -14.11 -14.16
N ILE A 328 -0.32 -13.97 -14.20
CA ILE A 328 0.37 -12.82 -14.80
C ILE A 328 0.67 -13.12 -16.27
N ALA A 329 0.45 -12.15 -17.15
CA ALA A 329 0.81 -12.25 -18.58
C ALA A 329 2.01 -11.36 -18.93
N GLY A 330 3.07 -11.93 -19.47
CA GLY A 330 4.27 -11.17 -19.84
C GLY A 330 5.02 -10.59 -18.63
N LEU A 331 5.26 -11.42 -17.61
CA LEU A 331 6.23 -11.11 -16.55
C LEU A 331 7.65 -11.24 -17.10
N LEU A 332 8.45 -10.20 -16.97
CA LEU A 332 9.85 -10.18 -17.40
C LEU A 332 10.75 -9.94 -16.18
N LEU A 333 11.64 -10.91 -15.92
CA LEU A 333 12.67 -10.83 -14.87
C LEU A 333 14.05 -10.71 -15.53
N GLU A 334 14.73 -9.57 -15.33
CA GLU A 334 16.07 -9.31 -15.92
C GLU A 334 17.06 -8.89 -14.84
N ASP A 335 18.13 -9.66 -14.60
CA ASP A 335 19.11 -9.34 -13.55
C ASP A 335 18.45 -9.19 -12.16
N VAL A 336 17.65 -10.20 -11.80
CA VAL A 336 16.98 -10.30 -10.50
C VAL A 336 17.71 -11.35 -9.66
N SER A 337 18.26 -10.93 -8.53
CA SER A 337 18.95 -11.78 -7.57
C SER A 337 18.25 -11.71 -6.22
N ILE A 338 17.84 -12.88 -5.71
CA ILE A 338 17.32 -13.04 -4.35
C ILE A 338 18.26 -13.97 -3.61
N THR A 339 19.02 -13.42 -2.68
CA THR A 339 19.91 -14.18 -1.80
C THR A 339 19.08 -14.75 -0.65
N ARG A 340 19.10 -16.07 -0.49
CA ARG A 340 18.31 -16.82 0.51
C ARG A 340 19.26 -17.57 1.46
N PRO A 341 18.81 -17.99 2.67
CA PRO A 341 19.65 -18.77 3.58
C PRO A 341 20.12 -20.08 2.96
N ASP A 342 21.35 -20.51 3.27
CA ASP A 342 21.92 -21.78 2.77
C ASP A 342 21.07 -23.00 3.14
N HIS A 343 20.48 -22.96 4.34
CA HIS A 343 19.48 -23.91 4.80
C HIS A 343 18.13 -23.20 4.87
N LEU A 344 17.24 -23.56 3.93
CA LEU A 344 15.92 -22.97 3.87
C LEU A 344 15.09 -23.32 5.13
N PRO A 345 14.43 -22.35 5.76
CA PRO A 345 13.50 -22.61 6.86
C PRO A 345 12.33 -23.51 6.44
N ASP A 346 11.67 -24.10 7.43
CA ASP A 346 10.48 -24.94 7.19
C ASP A 346 9.41 -24.18 6.41
N ARG A 347 8.78 -24.88 5.46
CA ARG A 347 7.74 -24.35 4.55
C ARG A 347 8.23 -23.21 3.64
N TRP A 348 9.53 -23.06 3.44
CA TRP A 348 10.06 -22.26 2.32
C TRP A 348 10.15 -23.11 1.06
N ASN A 349 9.80 -22.52 -0.07
CA ASN A 349 9.86 -23.21 -1.35
C ASN A 349 11.34 -23.36 -1.78
N PRO A 350 11.80 -24.55 -2.21
CA PRO A 350 13.14 -24.69 -2.78
C PRO A 350 13.34 -23.83 -4.04
N GLU A 351 12.29 -23.64 -4.85
CA GLU A 351 12.32 -22.77 -6.01
C GLU A 351 12.25 -21.30 -5.58
N THR A 352 13.15 -20.47 -6.11
CA THR A 352 13.14 -19.03 -5.83
C THR A 352 12.01 -18.33 -6.58
N VAL A 353 11.62 -18.81 -7.77
CA VAL A 353 10.56 -18.23 -8.59
C VAL A 353 9.49 -19.29 -8.81
N VAL A 354 8.25 -18.97 -8.46
CA VAL A 354 7.08 -19.84 -8.66
C VAL A 354 6.05 -19.06 -9.47
N GLU A 355 5.75 -19.55 -10.67
CA GLU A 355 4.74 -18.97 -11.56
C GLU A 355 3.59 -19.97 -11.79
N LEU A 356 2.36 -19.51 -11.64
CA LEU A 356 1.14 -20.31 -11.82
C LEU A 356 0.18 -19.61 -12.79
N ASP A 357 -0.63 -20.40 -13.50
CA ASP A 357 -1.69 -19.92 -14.40
C ASP A 357 -1.22 -18.84 -15.39
N THR A 358 0.00 -18.99 -15.92
CA THR A 358 0.60 -18.05 -16.89
C THR A 358 -0.26 -17.99 -18.14
N ALA A 359 -0.87 -16.83 -18.41
CA ALA A 359 -1.57 -16.61 -19.67
C ALA A 359 -0.52 -16.34 -20.76
N ASN A 360 -0.52 -17.14 -21.83
CA ASN A 360 0.29 -16.83 -23.01
C ASN A 360 -0.15 -15.47 -23.56
N ALA A 361 0.80 -14.56 -23.79
CA ALA A 361 0.53 -13.32 -24.50
C ALA A 361 -0.02 -13.68 -25.90
N ALA A 362 -1.28 -13.34 -26.15
CA ALA A 362 -1.92 -13.51 -27.46
C ALA A 362 -1.51 -12.39 -28.42
#